data_AF-A0A453DMP2-F1
#
_entry.id   AF-A0A453DMP2-F1
#
_cell.length_a   1.000
_cell.length_b   1.000
_cell.length_c   1.000
_cell.angle_alpha   90.00
_cell.angle_beta   90.00
_cell.angle_gamma   90.00
#
_symmetry.space_group_name_H-M   'P 1'
#
loop_
_entity.id
_entity.type
_entity.pdbx_description
1 polymer ?
#
loop_
_entity_poly.entity_id
_entity_poly.type
_entity_poly.pdbx_seq_one_letter_code
_entity_poly.pdbx_strand_id
1 'polypeptide(L)'
;MPLQDFLFESADGRRFANLTFGCPLLNTVVDNLTIKVVLPEGSKSPQAVVPFETEQHLETSYSYLDVVGRTTVVIKKKNVVGEHNVPFQVYYEFSPIFMLAEPLMLVTAVLLFFAACIVYLHTDLSIAKSQAS
;
A
#
# COMPACT_ATOMS: atom_id res chain seq x y z
N MET A 1 12.88 10.17 4.78
CA MET A 1 12.11 11.43 4.89
C MET A 1 10.95 11.18 5.84
N PRO A 2 10.68 12.06 6.81
CA PRO A 2 9.55 11.92 7.74
C PRO A 2 8.22 12.09 7.00
N LEU A 3 7.23 11.25 7.30
CA LEU A 3 5.94 11.27 6.58
C LEU A 3 5.06 12.46 6.99
N GLN A 4 5.26 13.01 8.19
CA GLN A 4 4.47 14.12 8.72
C GLN A 4 4.60 15.39 7.86
N ASP A 5 5.72 15.54 7.17
CA ASP A 5 6.01 16.73 6.37
C ASP A 5 5.37 16.69 4.97
N PHE A 6 4.83 15.54 4.56
CA PHE A 6 4.28 15.32 3.20
C PHE A 6 2.82 14.86 3.19
N LEU A 7 2.31 14.33 4.31
CA LEU A 7 0.96 13.80 4.42
C LEU A 7 0.09 14.75 5.25
N PHE A 8 -0.97 15.24 4.62
CA PHE A 8 -1.86 16.23 5.18
C PHE A 8 -3.33 15.77 5.09
N GLU A 9 -4.17 16.37 5.91
CA GLU A 9 -5.61 16.14 5.93
C GLU A 9 -6.33 17.38 5.39
N SER A 10 -7.24 17.17 4.44
CA SER A 10 -8.13 18.20 3.91
C SER A 10 -9.30 18.42 4.86
N ALA A 11 -9.89 19.61 4.83
CA ALA A 11 -11.09 19.94 5.59
C ALA A 11 -12.28 19.00 5.30
N ASP A 12 -12.28 18.35 4.14
CA ASP A 12 -13.29 17.37 3.72
C ASP A 12 -13.10 15.98 4.38
N GLY A 13 -12.09 15.79 5.24
CA GLY A 13 -11.73 14.49 5.83
C GLY A 13 -10.96 13.56 4.88
N ARG A 14 -10.64 14.03 3.66
CA ARG A 14 -9.77 13.33 2.70
C ARG A 14 -8.31 13.59 3.02
N ARG A 15 -7.44 12.59 2.81
CA ARG A 15 -6.00 12.75 2.98
C ARG A 15 -5.36 13.12 1.64
N PHE A 16 -4.29 13.90 1.69
CA PHE A 16 -3.50 14.19 0.51
C PHE A 16 -2.01 14.13 0.79
N ALA A 17 -1.27 13.57 -0.16
CA ALA A 17 0.19 13.57 -0.16
C ALA A 17 0.68 14.69 -1.07
N ASN A 18 1.45 15.63 -0.54
CA ASN A 18 2.12 16.68 -1.31
C ASN A 18 3.54 16.22 -1.65
N LEU A 19 3.83 16.04 -2.93
CA LEU A 19 5.11 15.52 -3.41
C LEU A 19 5.64 16.42 -4.52
N THR A 20 6.95 16.49 -4.70
CA THR A 20 7.53 17.26 -5.80
C THR A 20 7.64 16.39 -7.04
N PHE A 21 7.10 16.87 -8.16
CA PHE A 21 7.21 16.20 -9.46
C PHE A 21 8.55 16.56 -10.08
N GLY A 22 9.50 15.64 -10.21
CA GLY A 22 10.74 15.97 -10.93
C GLY A 22 11.93 15.10 -10.59
N CYS A 23 13.05 15.42 -11.25
CA CYS A 23 14.34 14.82 -10.95
C CYS A 23 15.10 15.71 -9.96
N PRO A 24 15.70 15.16 -8.88
CA PRO A 24 16.53 15.94 -7.97
C PRO A 24 17.87 16.39 -8.58
N LEU A 25 18.18 15.98 -9.82
CA LEU A 25 19.42 16.34 -10.51
C LEU A 25 19.31 17.69 -11.22
N LEU A 26 20.21 18.61 -10.89
CA LEU A 26 20.32 19.92 -11.52
C LEU A 26 20.68 19.81 -13.01
N ASN A 27 20.04 20.63 -13.86
CA ASN A 27 20.30 20.75 -15.30
C ASN A 27 20.21 19.44 -16.10
N THR A 28 19.31 18.53 -15.70
CA THR A 28 19.05 17.30 -16.44
C THR A 28 17.70 17.34 -17.16
N VAL A 29 17.68 16.77 -18.35
CA VAL A 29 16.46 16.49 -19.10
C VAL A 29 16.20 15.00 -18.99
N VAL A 30 14.97 14.63 -18.65
CA VAL A 30 14.55 13.23 -18.51
C VAL A 30 13.58 12.91 -19.64
N ASP A 31 13.97 11.99 -20.51
CA ASP A 31 13.14 11.59 -21.66
C ASP A 31 11.84 10.92 -21.22
N ASN A 32 11.88 10.03 -20.24
CA ASN A 32 10.71 9.33 -19.70
C ASN A 32 10.76 9.30 -18.17
N LEU A 33 9.91 10.08 -17.51
CA LEU A 33 9.73 10.06 -16.06
C LEU A 33 8.48 9.25 -15.72
N THR A 34 8.65 8.22 -14.89
CA THR A 34 7.54 7.45 -14.32
C THR A 34 7.59 7.58 -12.80
N ILE A 35 6.56 8.18 -12.23
CA ILE A 35 6.39 8.30 -10.78
C ILE A 35 5.31 7.31 -10.37
N LYS A 36 5.63 6.43 -9.42
CA LYS A 36 4.68 5.49 -8.82
C LYS A 36 4.45 5.88 -7.37
N VAL A 37 3.24 6.31 -7.04
CA VAL A 37 2.83 6.63 -5.67
C VAL A 37 2.03 5.46 -5.14
N VAL A 38 2.64 4.67 -4.26
CA VAL A 38 1.99 3.51 -3.62
C VAL A 38 1.22 3.99 -2.39
N LEU A 39 -0.09 3.79 -2.38
CA LEU A 39 -0.95 4.16 -1.26
C LEU A 39 -1.15 2.99 -0.28
N PRO A 40 -1.53 3.28 0.98
CA PRO A 40 -1.87 2.23 1.95
C PRO A 40 -3.03 1.33 1.48
N GLU A 41 -3.06 0.10 1.99
CA GLU A 41 -4.17 -0.83 1.76
C GLU A 41 -5.50 -0.26 2.27
N GLY A 42 -6.58 -0.43 1.51
CA GLY A 42 -7.89 0.15 1.83
C GLY A 42 -8.07 1.61 1.41
N SER A 43 -7.10 2.21 0.69
CA SER A 43 -7.23 3.53 0.06
C SER A 43 -8.28 3.51 -1.06
N LYS A 44 -9.26 4.42 -1.00
CA LYS A 44 -10.35 4.54 -1.99
C LYS A 44 -10.16 5.77 -2.88
N SER A 45 -10.60 5.65 -4.13
CA SER A 45 -10.73 6.72 -5.12
C SER A 45 -9.54 7.68 -5.20
N PRO A 46 -8.31 7.20 -5.44
CA PRO A 46 -7.16 8.08 -5.51
C PRO A 46 -7.21 9.00 -6.73
N GLN A 47 -6.86 10.27 -6.53
CA GLN A 47 -6.84 11.29 -7.59
C GLN A 47 -5.54 12.08 -7.51
N ALA A 48 -4.75 12.09 -8.58
CA ALA A 48 -3.55 12.90 -8.68
C ALA A 48 -3.85 14.22 -9.39
N VAL A 49 -3.67 15.33 -8.68
CA VAL A 49 -3.76 16.68 -9.20
C VAL A 49 -2.36 17.15 -9.56
N VAL A 50 -2.13 17.25 -10.87
CA VAL A 50 -0.86 17.67 -11.45
C VAL A 50 -1.13 18.92 -12.30
N PRO A 51 -0.34 20.00 -12.20
CA PRO A 51 -0.60 21.27 -12.88
C PRO A 51 -0.34 21.25 -14.40
N PHE A 52 -0.01 20.11 -14.98
CA PHE A 52 0.27 19.93 -16.40
C PHE A 52 -0.22 18.56 -16.88
N GLU A 53 -0.36 18.42 -18.20
CA GLU A 53 -0.82 17.20 -18.85
C GLU A 53 0.17 16.04 -18.60
N THR A 54 -0.38 14.94 -18.10
CA THR A 54 0.33 13.69 -17.76
C THR A 54 -0.54 12.49 -18.09
N GLU A 55 0.10 11.39 -18.49
CA GLU A 55 -0.58 10.10 -18.58
C GLU A 55 -0.68 9.54 -17.16
N GLN A 56 -1.90 9.28 -16.69
CA GLN A 56 -2.16 8.73 -15.36
C GLN A 56 -2.96 7.45 -15.47
N HIS A 57 -2.57 6.45 -14.70
CA HIS A 57 -3.35 5.22 -14.58
C HIS A 57 -3.17 4.60 -13.19
N LEU A 58 -4.13 3.77 -12.82
CA LEU A 58 -4.13 3.07 -11.53
C LEU A 58 -3.60 1.65 -11.75
N GLU A 59 -2.65 1.25 -10.91
CA GLU A 59 -2.12 -0.11 -10.82
C GLU A 59 -2.38 -0.65 -9.41
N THR A 60 -2.52 -1.97 -9.28
CA THR A 60 -2.53 -2.63 -7.98
C THR A 60 -1.16 -3.26 -7.76
N SER A 61 -0.47 -2.87 -6.69
CA SER A 61 0.81 -3.43 -6.29
C SER A 61 0.61 -4.31 -5.06
N TYR A 62 1.36 -5.42 -5.01
CA TYR A 62 1.37 -6.32 -3.86
C TYR A 62 2.71 -6.23 -3.14
N SER A 63 2.65 -6.20 -1.82
CA SER A 63 3.78 -6.17 -0.90
C SER A 63 3.63 -7.28 0.15
N TYR A 64 4.52 -7.26 1.14
CA TYR A 64 4.44 -8.13 2.30
C TYR A 64 3.19 -7.85 3.14
N LEU A 65 2.53 -8.94 3.56
CA LEU A 65 1.36 -8.92 4.44
C LEU A 65 0.11 -8.23 3.87
N ASP A 66 0.07 -8.01 2.55
CA ASP A 66 -1.11 -7.46 1.87
C ASP A 66 -2.16 -8.57 1.66
N VAL A 67 -3.42 -8.29 1.99
CA VAL A 67 -4.53 -9.24 1.76
C VAL A 67 -5.24 -8.96 0.43
N VAL A 68 -5.49 -7.68 0.15
CA VAL A 68 -6.25 -7.21 -1.01
C VAL A 68 -5.34 -6.53 -2.05
N GLY A 69 -4.20 -5.98 -1.59
CA GLY A 69 -3.24 -5.24 -2.41
C GLY A 69 -3.37 -3.72 -2.27
N ARG A 70 -2.33 -3.01 -2.68
CA ARG A 70 -2.18 -1.56 -2.52
C ARG A 70 -2.46 -0.82 -3.83
N THR A 71 -3.32 0.19 -3.76
CA THR A 71 -3.59 1.05 -4.91
C THR A 71 -2.40 1.94 -5.19
N THR A 72 -1.86 1.87 -6.40
CA THR A 72 -0.69 2.64 -6.84
C THR A 72 -1.10 3.57 -7.97
N VAL A 73 -0.87 4.87 -7.78
CA VAL A 73 -1.08 5.87 -8.82
C VAL A 73 0.21 5.97 -9.63
N VAL A 74 0.13 5.66 -10.92
CA VAL A 74 1.27 5.76 -11.84
C VAL A 74 1.07 6.97 -12.72
N ILE A 75 2.04 7.87 -12.67
CA ILE A 75 2.07 9.11 -13.44
C ILE A 75 3.26 9.03 -14.38
N LYS A 76 3.00 9.10 -15.68
CA LYS A 76 4.01 9.06 -16.75
C LYS A 76 4.05 10.40 -17.48
N LYS A 77 5.26 10.90 -17.70
CA LYS A 77 5.50 12.08 -18.53
C LYS A 77 6.78 11.93 -19.33
N LYS A 78 6.72 12.38 -20.59
CA LYS A 78 7.87 12.45 -21.48
C LYS A 78 8.48 13.86 -21.46
N ASN A 79 9.77 13.96 -21.74
CA ASN A 79 10.50 15.22 -21.89
C ASN A 79 10.36 16.16 -20.68
N VAL A 80 10.69 15.65 -19.48
CA VAL A 80 10.67 16.44 -18.26
C VAL A 80 11.93 17.29 -18.18
N VAL A 81 11.75 18.60 -18.05
CA VAL A 81 12.82 19.59 -17.83
C VAL A 81 12.79 20.10 -16.38
N GLY A 82 13.88 20.74 -15.93
CA GLY A 82 13.98 21.30 -14.57
C GLY A 82 12.83 22.23 -14.17
N GLU A 83 12.25 22.97 -15.12
CA GLU A 83 11.08 23.85 -14.87
C GLU A 83 9.80 23.09 -14.49
N HIS A 84 9.73 21.77 -14.73
CA HIS A 84 8.61 20.94 -14.29
C HIS A 84 8.75 20.50 -12.82
N ASN A 85 9.76 20.98 -12.08
CA ASN A 85 10.00 20.65 -10.68
C ASN A 85 9.01 21.35 -9.73
N VAL A 86 7.73 21.04 -9.88
CA VAL A 86 6.62 21.67 -9.15
C VAL A 86 5.95 20.68 -8.21
N PRO A 87 5.39 21.15 -7.07
CA PRO A 87 4.63 20.29 -6.19
C PRO A 87 3.34 19.80 -6.86
N PHE A 88 3.00 18.54 -6.64
CA PHE A 88 1.75 17.89 -7.04
C PHE A 88 1.12 17.20 -5.84
N GLN A 89 -0.20 16.99 -5.90
CA GLN A 89 -0.97 16.47 -4.77
C GLN A 89 -1.71 15.19 -5.18
N VAL A 90 -1.65 14.18 -4.33
CA VAL A 90 -2.42 12.94 -4.51
C VAL A 90 -3.44 12.83 -3.39
N TYR A 91 -4.71 12.98 -3.73
CA TYR A 91 -5.84 12.83 -2.82
C TYR A 91 -6.28 11.38 -2.73
N TYR A 92 -6.61 10.91 -1.54
CA TYR A 92 -7.15 9.59 -1.31
C TYR A 92 -8.01 9.54 -0.05
N GLU A 93 -8.98 8.65 -0.04
CA GLU A 93 -9.80 8.35 1.13
C GLU A 93 -9.23 7.15 1.86
N PHE A 94 -8.99 7.28 3.16
CA PHE A 94 -8.38 6.22 3.95
C PHE A 94 -9.11 6.03 5.28
N SER A 95 -9.59 4.82 5.52
CA SER A 95 -10.17 4.46 6.82
C SER A 95 -9.12 3.77 7.69
N PRO A 96 -8.80 4.31 8.88
CA PRO A 96 -7.73 3.77 9.74
C PRO A 96 -7.99 2.35 10.23
N ILE A 97 -9.25 1.89 10.20
CA ILE A 97 -9.65 0.52 10.55
C ILE A 97 -8.91 -0.52 9.68
N PHE A 98 -8.62 -0.20 8.42
CA PHE A 98 -7.89 -1.12 7.54
C PHE A 98 -6.44 -1.37 7.98
N MET A 99 -5.83 -0.49 8.79
CA MET A 99 -4.50 -0.74 9.36
C MET A 99 -4.48 -1.93 10.33
N LEU A 100 -5.63 -2.31 10.89
CA LEU A 100 -5.74 -3.45 11.79
C LEU A 100 -5.79 -4.79 11.04
N ALA A 101 -5.99 -4.78 9.71
CA ALA A 101 -6.06 -6.01 8.93
C ALA A 101 -4.73 -6.76 8.92
N GLU A 102 -3.61 -6.06 8.69
CA GLU A 102 -2.26 -6.64 8.68
C GLU A 102 -1.91 -7.35 10.02
N PRO A 103 -2.05 -6.73 11.21
CA PRO A 103 -1.76 -7.41 12.48
C PRO A 103 -2.77 -8.52 12.80
N LEU A 104 -4.06 -8.34 12.47
CA LEU A 104 -5.07 -9.36 12.72
C LEU A 104 -4.81 -10.62 11.90
N MET A 105 -4.31 -10.47 10.66
CA MET A 105 -3.92 -11.60 9.81
C MET A 105 -2.83 -12.44 10.48
N LEU A 106 -1.77 -11.80 11.01
CA LEU A 106 -0.70 -12.50 11.73
C LEU A 106 -1.20 -13.20 12.98
N VAL A 107 -2.01 -12.51 13.80
CA VAL A 107 -2.60 -13.09 15.01
C VAL A 107 -3.45 -14.31 14.66
N THR A 108 -4.27 -14.21 13.61
CA THR A 108 -5.12 -15.31 13.15
C THR A 108 -4.30 -16.50 12.65
N ALA A 109 -3.25 -16.25 11.86
CA ALA A 109 -2.37 -17.31 11.37
C ALA A 109 -1.68 -18.07 12.51
N VAL A 110 -1.15 -17.35 13.50
CA VAL A 110 -0.53 -17.97 14.68
C VAL A 110 -1.56 -18.73 15.52
N LEU A 111 -2.74 -18.17 15.73
CA LEU A 111 -3.82 -18.82 16.47
C LEU A 111 -4.24 -20.13 15.78
N LEU A 112 -4.44 -20.12 14.46
CA LEU A 112 -4.81 -21.31 13.70
C LEU A 112 -3.73 -22.39 13.76
N PHE A 113 -2.45 -22.01 13.77
CA PHE A 113 -1.36 -22.94 13.96
C PHE A 113 -1.44 -23.64 15.32
N PHE A 114 -1.63 -22.90 16.42
CA PHE A 114 -1.81 -23.50 17.74
C PHE A 114 -3.09 -24.35 17.84
N ALA A 115 -4.19 -23.89 17.25
CA ALA A 115 -5.44 -24.65 17.21
C ALA A 115 -5.25 -25.99 16.48
N ALA A 116 -4.52 -26.01 15.36
CA ALA A 116 -4.17 -27.24 14.64
C ALA A 116 -3.32 -28.19 15.50
N CYS A 117 -2.34 -27.67 16.24
CA CYS A 117 -1.56 -28.48 17.20
C CYS A 117 -2.44 -29.09 18.30
N ILE A 118 -3.38 -28.32 18.86
CA ILE A 118 -4.31 -28.80 19.89
C ILE A 118 -5.21 -29.91 19.31
N VAL A 119 -5.79 -29.69 18.13
CA VAL A 119 -6.62 -30.70 17.47
C VAL A 119 -5.81 -31.97 17.23
N TYR A 120 -4.59 -31.85 16.70
CA TYR A 120 -3.70 -32.99 16.47
C TYR A 120 -3.44 -33.80 17.74
N LEU A 121 -3.15 -33.13 18.87
CA LEU A 121 -2.92 -33.80 20.15
C LEU A 121 -4.18 -34.45 20.74
N HIS A 122 -5.36 -33.90 20.45
CA HIS A 122 -6.63 -34.45 20.91
C HIS A 122 -7.22 -35.52 19.99
N THR A 123 -6.77 -35.63 18.74
CA THR A 123 -7.12 -36.73 17.85
C THR A 123 -6.31 -37.97 18.18
N ASP A 124 -6.98 -39.00 18.70
CA ASP A 124 -6.41 -40.33 18.88
C ASP A 124 -6.28 -41.02 17.52
N LEU A 125 -5.07 -41.02 16.97
CA LEU A 125 -4.73 -41.64 15.68
C LEU A 125 -4.36 -43.13 15.82
N SER A 126 -4.83 -43.81 16.88
CA SER A 126 -4.52 -45.23 17.10
C SER A 126 -5.30 -46.15 16.15
N ILE A 127 -4.57 -46.87 15.30
CA ILE A 127 -5.09 -47.80 14.27
C ILE A 127 -5.53 -49.15 14.86
N ALA A 128 -5.02 -49.55 16.01
CA ALA A 128 -5.43 -50.76 16.70
C ALA A 128 -5.54 -50.48 18.20
N LYS A 129 -6.78 -50.44 18.71
CA LYS A 129 -7.04 -50.37 20.14
C LYS A 129 -6.75 -51.73 20.74
N SER A 130 -5.56 -51.93 21.29
CA SER A 130 -5.24 -53.13 22.07
C SER A 130 -6.15 -53.19 23.29
N GLN A 131 -7.12 -54.10 23.29
CA GLN A 131 -7.85 -54.45 24.50
C GLN A 131 -6.95 -55.32 25.38
N ALA A 132 -6.22 -54.70 26.33
CA ALA A 132 -5.68 -55.43 27.47
C ALA A 132 -5.32 -54.50 28.65
N SER A 133 -5.95 -54.84 29.77
CA SER A 133 -5.75 -54.48 31.18
C SER A 133 -6.26 -53.15 31.72
#